data_AF-A0A7R9Q0Z7-F1
#
_entry.id   AF-A0A7R9Q0Z7-F1
#
_cell.length_a   1.000
_cell.length_b   1.000
_cell.length_c   1.000
_cell.angle_alpha   90.00
_cell.angle_beta   90.00
_cell.angle_gamma   90.00
#
_symmetry.space_group_name_H-M   'P 1'
#
loop_
_entity.id
_entity.type
_entity.pdbx_description
1 polymer ?
#
loop_
_entity_poly.entity_id
_entity_poly.type
_entity_poly.pdbx_seq_one_letter_code
_entity_poly.pdbx_strand_id
1 'polypeptide(L)' 'MSKLLLLSLLLVSIAIVLANTPEQDKLCAEVGFCPHETDPHKYYQCQFIPDSSTWYLAEMHCQASLVWSQQHLYCDWKAQ' A
#
# COMPACT_ATOMS: atom_id res chain seq x y z
N MET A 1 -6.67 -39.09 5.10
CA MET A 1 -6.39 -38.14 4.00
C MET A 1 -6.96 -36.73 4.21
N SER A 2 -7.86 -36.50 5.18
CA SER A 2 -8.51 -35.17 5.38
C SER A 2 -7.71 -34.17 6.25
N LYS A 3 -6.92 -34.63 7.23
CA LYS A 3 -6.26 -33.73 8.20
C LYS A 3 -5.18 -32.81 7.60
N LEU A 4 -4.39 -33.29 6.64
CA LEU A 4 -3.36 -32.45 5.99
C LEU A 4 -3.96 -31.33 5.14
N LEU A 5 -5.09 -31.59 4.46
CA LEU A 5 -5.79 -30.61 3.65
C LEU A 5 -6.36 -29.48 4.54
N LEU A 6 -6.96 -29.86 5.67
CA LEU A 6 -7.47 -28.93 6.68
C LEU A 6 -6.35 -28.07 7.29
N LEU A 7 -5.21 -28.67 7.65
CA LEU A 7 -4.03 -27.96 8.15
C LEU A 7 -3.46 -26.98 7.10
N SER A 8 -3.40 -27.40 5.83
CA SER A 8 -2.94 -26.51 4.75
C SER A 8 -3.87 -25.32 4.52
N LEU A 9 -5.20 -25.53 4.57
CA LEU A 9 -6.19 -24.46 4.42
C LEU A 9 -6.14 -23.48 5.60
N LEU A 10 -5.98 -23.97 6.84
CA LEU A 10 -5.81 -23.14 8.02
C LEU A 10 -4.55 -22.27 7.95
N LEU A 11 -3.42 -22.85 7.56
CA LEU A 11 -2.16 -22.11 7.40
C LEU A 11 -2.26 -21.05 6.30
N VAL A 12 -2.90 -21.37 5.17
CA VAL A 12 -3.14 -20.42 4.08
C VAL A 12 -4.04 -19.26 4.54
N SER A 13 -5.15 -19.55 5.24
CA SER A 13 -6.04 -18.52 5.77
C SER A 13 -5.36 -17.61 6.78
N ILE A 14 -4.53 -18.16 7.68
CA ILE A 14 -3.78 -17.37 8.67
C ILE A 14 -2.75 -16.47 7.98
N ALA A 15 -2.05 -16.95 6.95
CA ALA A 15 -1.07 -16.14 6.21
C ALA A 15 -1.73 -14.95 5.48
N ILE A 16 -2.93 -15.12 4.91
CA ILE A 16 -3.66 -14.05 4.22
C ILE A 16 -4.09 -12.95 5.21
N VAL A 17 -4.57 -13.32 6.40
CA VAL A 17 -4.98 -12.35 7.43
C VAL A 17 -3.78 -11.56 7.97
N LEU A 18 -2.60 -12.17 8.06
CA LEU A 18 -1.37 -11.49 8.49
C LEU A 18 -0.74 -10.61 7.40
N ALA A 19 -0.95 -10.91 6.12
CA ALA A 19 -0.45 -10.12 5.00
C ALA A 19 -1.23 -8.82 4.80
N ASN A 20 -2.49 -8.77 5.24
CA ASN A 20 -3.29 -7.55 5.26
C ASN A 20 -2.97 -6.81 6.57
N THR A 21 -1.81 -6.15 6.61
CA THR A 21 -1.39 -5.42 7.80
C THR A 21 -2.36 -4.26 8.08
N PRO A 22 -2.63 -3.95 9.36
CA PRO A 22 -3.42 -2.78 9.78
C PRO A 22 -2.79 -1.42 9.43
N GLU A 23 -1.71 -1.44 8.64
CA GLU A 23 -0.97 -0.27 8.18
C GLU A 23 -1.64 0.36 6.94
N GLN A 24 -2.26 -0.46 6.09
CA GLN A 24 -2.94 0.02 4.90
C GLN A 24 -4.15 0.92 5.22
N ASP A 25 -4.83 0.66 6.35
CA ASP A 25 -5.91 1.52 6.87
C ASP A 25 -5.42 2.86 7.45
N LYS A 26 -4.11 3.03 7.66
CA LYS A 26 -3.51 4.27 8.20
C LYS A 26 -2.79 5.11 7.17
N LEU A 27 -2.41 4.54 6.04
CA LEU A 27 -1.61 5.24 5.02
C LEU A 27 -2.35 6.39 4.34
N CYS A 28 -3.68 6.32 4.26
CA CYS A 28 -4.51 7.33 3.60
C CYS A 28 -5.64 7.83 4.51
N ALA A 29 -5.29 8.70 5.46
CA ALA A 29 -6.28 9.40 6.28
C ALA A 29 -7.01 10.52 5.51
N GLU A 30 -6.40 10.99 4.40
CA GLU A 30 -6.88 12.11 3.60
C GLU A 30 -6.68 11.81 2.10
N VAL A 31 -7.47 12.47 1.24
CA VAL A 31 -7.31 12.39 -0.22
C VAL A 31 -6.01 13.09 -0.61
N GLY A 32 -5.20 12.45 -1.45
CA GLY A 32 -3.92 13.02 -1.88
C GLY A 32 -2.86 11.97 -2.16
N PHE A 33 -1.63 12.27 -1.75
CA PHE A 33 -0.46 11.42 -1.96
C PHE A 33 0.35 11.25 -0.67
N CYS A 34 0.83 10.04 -0.42
CA CYS A 34 1.68 9.74 0.72
C CYS A 34 2.88 8.88 0.30
N PRO A 35 4.00 8.95 1.04
CA PRO A 35 5.21 8.21 0.70
C PRO A 35 5.00 6.71 0.93
N HIS A 36 5.66 5.88 0.12
CA HIS A 36 5.78 4.46 0.44
C HIS A 36 6.80 4.28 1.57
N GLU A 37 6.49 3.43 2.54
CA GLU A 37 7.25 3.32 3.80
C GLU A 37 8.69 2.84 3.61
N THR A 38 8.90 1.94 2.65
CA THR A 38 10.17 1.22 2.47
C THR A 38 10.85 1.43 1.13
N ASP A 39 10.17 2.03 0.15
CA ASP A 39 10.68 2.19 -1.22
C ASP A 39 10.55 3.64 -1.66
N PRO A 40 11.66 4.40 -1.72
CA PRO A 40 11.61 5.81 -2.09
C PRO A 40 11.19 6.04 -3.55
N HIS A 41 11.19 5.01 -4.39
CA HIS A 41 10.73 5.10 -5.79
C HIS A 41 9.23 4.87 -5.91
N LYS A 42 8.52 4.73 -4.78
CA LYS A 42 7.08 4.51 -4.77
C LYS A 42 6.37 5.53 -3.90
N TYR A 43 5.11 5.75 -4.21
CA TYR A 43 4.17 6.54 -3.41
C TYR A 43 2.78 5.95 -3.59
N TYR A 44 1.85 6.33 -2.71
CA TYR A 44 0.45 5.98 -2.88
C TYR A 44 -0.37 7.18 -3.31
N GLN A 45 -1.33 6.95 -4.18
CA GLN A 45 -2.43 7.88 -4.42
C GLN A 45 -3.66 7.41 -3.63
N CYS A 46 -4.12 8.28 -2.75
CA CYS A 46 -5.26 8.07 -1.86
C CYS A 46 -6.51 8.71 -2.44
N GLN A 47 -7.59 7.94 -2.61
CA GLN A 47 -8.89 8.46 -3.01
C GLN A 47 -9.99 7.92 -2.09
N PHE A 48 -10.88 8.80 -1.65
CA PHE A 48 -12.09 8.38 -0.94
C PHE A 48 -13.24 8.23 -1.95
N ILE A 49 -13.90 7.09 -1.96
CA ILE A 49 -15.06 6.81 -2.80
C ILE A 49 -16.32 7.03 -1.95
N PRO A 50 -17.06 8.15 -2.13
CA PRO A 50 -18.17 8.49 -1.23
C PRO A 50 -19.31 7.48 -1.27
N ASP A 51 -19.64 6.98 -2.47
CA ASP A 51 -20.77 6.07 -2.70
C ASP A 51 -20.65 4.75 -1.92
N SER A 52 -19.44 4.22 -1.80
CA SER A 52 -19.15 3.00 -1.05
C SER A 52 -18.57 3.28 0.34
N SER A 53 -18.27 4.54 0.66
CA SER A 53 -17.56 4.94 1.89
C SER A 53 -16.25 4.18 2.10
N THR A 54 -15.52 3.92 1.02
CA THR A 54 -14.28 3.14 1.03
C THR A 54 -13.10 3.98 0.55
N TRP A 55 -11.91 3.69 1.07
CA TRP A 55 -10.66 4.23 0.56
C TRP A 55 -10.09 3.35 -0.54
N TYR A 56 -9.61 3.98 -1.60
CA TYR A 56 -8.84 3.36 -2.67
C TYR A 56 -7.39 3.84 -2.59
N LEU A 57 -6.46 2.89 -2.45
CA LEU A 57 -5.02 3.10 -2.57
C LEU A 57 -4.55 2.56 -3.91
N ALA A 58 -3.89 3.41 -4.69
CA ALA A 58 -3.08 2.97 -5.82
C ALA A 58 -1.60 3.15 -5.48
N GLU A 59 -0.82 2.07 -5.51
CA GLU A 59 0.65 2.14 -5.48
C GLU A 59 1.14 2.64 -6.84
N MET A 60 1.95 3.69 -6.81
CA MET A 60 2.51 4.34 -7.98
C MET A 60 4.04 4.25 -7.93
N HIS A 61 4.65 3.98 -9.09
CA HIS A 61 6.10 3.96 -9.24
C HIS A 61 6.59 5.25 -9.91
N CYS A 62 7.62 5.84 -9.33
CA CYS A 62 8.42 6.86 -9.97
C CYS A 62 9.14 6.27 -11.19
N GLN A 63 9.22 7.08 -12.26
CA GLN A 63 9.91 6.67 -13.47
C GLN A 63 11.43 6.75 -13.29
N ALA A 64 12.15 5.88 -13.99
CA ALA A 64 13.62 5.81 -13.94
C ALA A 64 14.15 5.66 -12.49
N SER A 65 15.14 6.46 -12.11
CA SER A 65 15.77 6.48 -10.78
C SER A 65 15.31 7.68 -9.93
N LEU A 66 14.11 8.22 -10.23
CA LEU A 66 13.51 9.31 -9.47
C LEU A 66 12.90 8.79 -8.16
N VAL A 67 12.86 9.66 -7.16
CA VAL A 67 12.35 9.39 -5.81
C VAL A 67 11.17 10.30 -5.52
N TRP A 68 10.18 9.79 -4.79
CA TRP A 68 9.03 10.58 -4.37
C TRP A 68 9.44 11.73 -3.43
N SER A 69 8.99 12.95 -3.74
CA SER A 69 9.12 14.11 -2.86
C SER A 69 7.76 14.45 -2.24
N GLN A 70 7.60 14.23 -0.94
CA GLN A 70 6.37 14.61 -0.22
C GLN A 70 6.16 16.13 -0.19
N GLN A 71 7.25 16.91 -0.22
CA GLN A 71 7.17 18.37 -0.20
C GLN A 71 6.62 18.93 -1.52
N HIS A 72 7.02 18.32 -2.65
CA HIS A 72 6.66 18.83 -3.98
C HIS A 72 5.53 18.05 -4.64
N LEU A 73 5.17 16.88 -4.09
CA LEU A 73 4.13 15.98 -4.59
C LEU A 73 4.38 15.49 -6.03
N TYR A 74 5.64 15.25 -6.38
CA TYR A 74 6.05 14.58 -7.62
C TYR A 74 7.36 13.80 -7.42
N CYS A 75 7.65 12.93 -8.39
CA CYS A 75 8.91 12.20 -8.45
C CYS A 75 10.02 13.12 -8.96
N ASP A 76 11.03 13.34 -8.13
CA ASP A 76 12.16 14.21 -8.42
C ASP A 76 13.46 13.42 -8.30
N TRP A 77 14.55 13.98 -8.80
CA TRP A 77 15.88 13.53 -8.39
C TRP A 77 15.99 13.72 -6.88
N LYS A 78 16.67 12.79 -6.19
CA LYS A 78 16.86 12.91 -4.74
C LYS A 78 17.32 14.34 -4.42
N ALA A 79 16.45 15.10 -3.75
CA ALA A 79 16.85 16.28 -3.02
C ALA A 79 17.90 15.78 -2.01
N GLN A 80 19.16 16.11 -2.26
CA GLN A 80 20.26 15.85 -1.31
C GLN A 80 19.99 16.61 -0.02
#